data_AF-A0A7W0T9V5-F1
#
_entry.id   AF-A0A7W0T9V5-F1
#
_cell.length_a   1.000
_cell.length_b   1.000
_cell.length_c   1.000
_cell.angle_alpha   90.00
_cell.angle_beta   90.00
_cell.angle_gamma   90.00
#
_symmetry.space_group_name_H-M   'P 1'
#
loop_
_entity.id
_entity.type
_entity.pdbx_description
1 polymer ?
#
loop_
_entity_poly.entity_id
_entity_poly.type
_entity_poly.pdbx_seq_one_letter_code
_entity_poly.pdbx_strand_id
1 'polypeptide(L)' 'MAAQVKQQLGVDAELVVGKSGEFTVWVGDTKVAEKTWGRFPDPATVLTAIRAVSAS' A
#
# COMPACT_ATOMS: atom_id res chain seq x y z
N MET A 1 3.24 8.19 2.15
CA MET A 1 2.81 6.78 2.17
C MET A 1 3.95 5.81 2.44
N ALA A 2 4.91 5.60 1.53
CA ALA A 2 5.99 4.62 1.73
C ALA A 2 6.78 4.81 3.04
N ALA A 3 7.10 6.06 3.42
CA ALA A 3 7.74 6.37 4.70
C ALA A 3 6.90 6.02 5.94
N GLN A 4 5.56 6.13 5.85
CA GLN A 4 4.66 5.78 6.97
C GLN A 4 4.53 4.26 7.13
N VAL A 5 4.55 3.51 6.02
CA VAL A 5 4.57 2.03 6.03
C VAL A 5 5.81 1.54 6.77
N LYS A 6 7.00 2.07 6.42
CA LYS A 6 8.26 1.71 7.09
C LYS A 6 8.24 2.04 8.58
N GLN A 7 7.79 3.24 8.97
CA GLN A 7 7.75 3.64 10.38
C GLN A 7 6.76 2.82 11.22
N GLN A 8 5.62 2.41 10.67
CA GLN A 8 4.54 1.79 11.45
C GLN A 8 4.51 0.27 11.40
N LEU A 9 5.14 -0.34 10.38
CA LEU A 9 5.12 -1.78 10.17
C LEU A 9 6.51 -2.41 10.14
N GLY A 10 7.59 -1.61 10.12
CA GLY A 10 8.96 -2.12 10.11
C GLY A 10 9.35 -2.87 8.83
N VAL A 11 8.50 -2.84 7.80
CA VAL A 11 8.73 -3.46 6.49
C VAL A 11 9.39 -2.47 5.55
N ASP A 12 10.37 -2.96 4.78
CA ASP A 12 10.93 -2.20 3.66
C ASP A 12 9.89 -2.14 2.53
N ALA A 13 9.49 -0.91 2.20
CA ALA A 13 8.58 -0.64 1.10
C ALA A 13 9.38 -0.12 -0.10
N GLU A 14 9.31 -0.85 -1.21
CA GLU A 14 9.88 -0.42 -2.49
C GLU A 14 8.86 0.45 -3.25
N LEU A 15 9.33 1.55 -3.83
CA LEU A 15 8.50 2.40 -4.68
C LEU A 15 8.73 2.03 -6.16
N VAL A 16 7.78 1.32 -6.74
CA VAL A 16 7.81 0.93 -8.15
C VAL A 16 7.07 1.96 -9.00
N VAL A 17 7.66 2.37 -10.12
CA VAL A 17 7.02 3.29 -11.07
C VAL A 17 5.94 2.56 -11.86
N GLY A 18 4.69 2.93 -11.61
CA GLY A 18 3.51 2.42 -12.32
C GLY A 18 3.10 3.26 -13.53
N LYS A 19 1.89 3.03 -14.03
CA LYS A 19 1.31 3.83 -15.14
C LYS A 19 0.94 5.25 -14.72
N SER A 20 0.72 6.14 -15.69
CA SER A 20 0.30 7.52 -15.43
C SER A 20 -0.99 7.56 -14.58
N GLY A 21 -0.92 8.22 -13.43
CA GLY A 21 -2.05 8.37 -12.50
C GLY A 21 -2.34 7.16 -11.62
N GLU A 22 -1.56 6.09 -11.74
CA GLU A 22 -1.69 4.85 -10.98
C GLU A 22 -1.20 5.02 -9.53
N PHE A 23 -1.94 4.43 -8.62
CA PHE A 23 -1.48 4.20 -7.25
C PHE A 23 -2.05 2.87 -6.80
N THR A 24 -1.18 1.92 -6.57
CA THR A 24 -1.51 0.58 -6.07
C THR A 24 -0.51 0.19 -5.00
N VAL A 25 -0.99 -0.53 -3.99
CA VAL A 25 -0.17 -1.10 -2.93
C VAL A 25 -0.32 -2.61 -2.99
N TRP A 26 0.81 -3.30 -2.99
CA TRP A 26 0.91 -4.75 -3.10
C TRP A 26 1.69 -5.31 -1.91
N VAL A 27 1.33 -6.52 -1.49
CA VAL A 27 2.07 -7.34 -0.51
C VAL A 27 2.30 -8.69 -1.18
N GLY A 28 3.54 -8.96 -1.59
CA GLY A 28 3.84 -10.06 -2.52
C GLY A 28 3.01 -9.92 -3.79
N ASP A 29 2.30 -10.99 -4.16
CA ASP A 29 1.41 -11.02 -5.33
C ASP A 29 -0.02 -10.50 -5.05
N THR A 30 -0.30 -10.03 -3.84
CA THR A 30 -1.65 -9.59 -3.43
C THR A 30 -1.77 -8.08 -3.49
N LYS A 31 -2.68 -7.56 -4.32
CA LYS A 31 -3.05 -6.14 -4.31
C LYS A 31 -3.92 -5.84 -3.10
N VAL A 32 -3.45 -4.98 -2.20
CA VAL A 32 -4.14 -4.66 -0.94
C VAL A 32 -4.82 -3.29 -0.94
N ALA A 33 -4.40 -2.37 -1.82
CA ALA A 33 -5.06 -1.09 -2.01
C ALA A 33 -4.84 -0.53 -3.41
N GLU A 34 -5.78 0.28 -3.87
CA GLU A 34 -5.65 1.04 -5.12
C GLU A 34 -6.36 2.39 -5.03
N LYS A 35 -5.97 3.32 -5.90
CA LYS A 35 -6.66 4.59 -6.11
C LYS A 35 -7.88 4.34 -6.99
N THR A 36 -9.05 4.75 -6.51
CA THR A 36 -10.32 4.67 -7.24
C THR A 36 -10.82 6.07 -7.59
N TRP A 37 -11.26 6.28 -8.83
CA TRP A 37 -11.90 7.53 -9.29
C TRP A 37 -11.11 8.80 -8.94
N GLY A 38 -9.77 8.75 -9.04
CA GLY A 38 -8.92 9.91 -8.73
C GLY A 38 -8.63 10.13 -7.24
N ARG A 39 -9.24 9.35 -6.33
CA ARG A 39 -9.07 9.49 -4.88
C ARG A 39 -8.13 8.43 -4.32
N PHE A 40 -7.16 8.88 -3.53
CA PHE A 40 -6.27 7.97 -2.80
C PHE A 40 -7.03 7.27 -1.65
N PRO A 41 -6.73 6.00 -1.38
CA PRO A 41 -7.26 5.31 -0.21
C PRO A 41 -6.72 5.96 1.08
N ASP A 42 -7.51 5.86 2.15
CA ASP A 42 -7.11 6.38 3.45
C ASP A 42 -5.89 5.62 4.01
N PRO A 43 -4.89 6.30 4.58
CA PRO A 43 -3.70 5.66 5.14
C PRO A 43 -3.99 4.54 6.13
N ALA A 44 -4.98 4.71 7.03
CA ALA A 44 -5.31 3.70 8.02
C ALA A 44 -5.93 2.44 7.38
N THR A 45 -6.72 2.60 6.32
CA THR A 45 -7.26 1.48 5.54
C THR A 45 -6.15 0.69 4.88
N VAL A 46 -5.17 1.36 4.25
CA VAL A 46 -4.03 0.69 3.61
C VAL A 46 -3.20 -0.09 4.62
N LEU A 47 -2.90 0.51 5.78
CA LEU A 47 -2.12 -0.15 6.83
C LEU A 47 -2.84 -1.37 7.41
N THR A 48 -4.16 -1.28 7.59
CA THR A 48 -4.99 -2.40 8.04
C THR A 48 -4.97 -3.54 7.02
N ALA A 49 -5.08 -3.23 5.72
CA ALA A 49 -5.03 -4.22 4.66
C ALA A 49 -3.64 -4.89 4.56
N ILE A 50 -2.56 -4.13 4.69
CA ILE A 50 -1.19 -4.69 4.73
C ILE A 50 -1.04 -5.65 5.92
N ARG A 51 -1.49 -5.26 7.12
CA ARG A 51 -1.41 -6.10 8.32
C ARG A 51 -2.21 -7.40 8.18
N ALA A 52 -3.40 -7.35 7.60
CA ALA A 52 -4.24 -8.52 7.40
C ALA A 52 -3.56 -9.59 6.52
N VAL A 53 -2.84 -9.15 5.48
CA VAL A 53 -2.13 -10.05 4.55
C VAL A 53 -0.77 -10.50 5.10
N SER A 54 -0.10 -9.67 5.89
CA SER A 54 1.23 -9.99 6.45
C SER A 54 1.20 -10.89 7.69
N ALA A 55 0.02 -11.09 8.29
CA ALA A 55 -0.17 -11.95 9.47
C ALA A 55 -0.56 -13.41 9.11
N SER A 56 -0.54 -13.76 7.81
CA SER A 56 -0.85 -15.09 7.28
C SER A 56 0.41 -15.89 6.97
#